data_AF-A0A9Q1QWA4-F1
#
_entry.id   AF-A0A9Q1QWA4-F1
#
_cell.length_a   1.000
_cell.length_b   1.000
_cell.length_c   1.000
_cell.angle_alpha   90.00
_cell.angle_beta   90.00
_cell.angle_gamma   90.00
#
_symmetry.space_group_name_H-M   'P 1'
#
loop_
_entity.id
_entity.type
_entity.pdbx_description
1 polymer ?
#
loop_
_entity_poly.entity_id
_entity_poly.type
_entity_poly.pdbx_seq_one_letter_code
_entity_poly.pdbx_strand_id
1 'polypeptide(L)'
;MAWRQFLFCNSKLLTNSLPSGFASFSSKSNPYLVKVGIPEFLNGVGKGVETHVEKLESEIGDFSKLLVTRTLKLKKLGIPCKHRKLILKYTHKYRLGLWRPRAEPVKA
;
A
#
# COMPACT_ATOMS: atom_id res chain seq x y z
N MET A 1 16.72 3.74 -43.61
CA MET A 1 15.36 4.10 -44.07
C MET A 1 14.37 3.23 -43.30
N ALA A 2 13.49 3.82 -42.50
CA ALA A 2 12.37 3.10 -41.91
C ALA A 2 11.16 4.03 -41.94
N TRP A 3 10.22 3.71 -42.84
CA TRP A 3 9.05 4.51 -43.15
C TRP A 3 8.09 4.56 -41.96
N ARG A 4 7.78 5.78 -41.52
CA ARG A 4 6.61 6.07 -40.69
C ARG A 4 5.38 6.01 -41.59
N GLN A 5 4.54 5.00 -41.40
CA GLN A 5 3.23 4.97 -42.05
C GLN A 5 2.18 5.29 -40.99
N PHE A 6 1.68 6.52 -41.06
CA PHE A 6 0.48 6.95 -40.37
C PHE A 6 -0.70 6.13 -40.90
N LEU A 7 -1.29 5.28 -40.06
CA LEU A 7 -2.55 4.64 -40.42
C LEU A 7 -3.67 5.67 -40.26
N PHE A 8 -4.12 6.11 -41.43
CA PHE A 8 -5.34 6.86 -41.68
C PHE A 8 -6.51 6.31 -40.86
N CYS A 9 -7.08 7.16 -40.01
CA CYS A 9 -8.44 6.98 -39.53
C CYS A 9 -9.40 7.30 -40.67
N ASN A 10 -10.08 6.29 -41.23
CA ASN A 10 -11.47 6.45 -41.66
C ASN A 10 -12.12 5.10 -41.98
N SER A 11 -13.18 4.76 -41.27
CA SER A 11 -14.43 4.32 -41.87
C SER A 11 -15.50 4.24 -40.78
N LYS A 12 -16.47 5.12 -40.91
CA LYS A 12 -17.78 4.99 -40.28
C LYS A 12 -18.42 3.68 -40.74
N LEU A 13 -19.29 3.16 -39.87
CA LEU A 13 -20.32 2.12 -40.06
C LEU A 13 -20.00 0.78 -39.40
N LEU A 14 -20.54 0.55 -38.21
CA LEU A 14 -21.69 -0.36 -38.03
C LEU A 14 -22.11 -0.44 -36.55
N THR A 15 -23.42 -0.24 -36.35
CA THR A 15 -24.27 -0.85 -35.32
C THR A 15 -24.07 -0.46 -33.85
N ASN A 16 -25.01 0.35 -33.37
CA ASN A 16 -25.39 0.48 -31.97
C ASN A 16 -25.64 -0.89 -31.34
N SER A 17 -24.77 -1.28 -30.42
CA SER A 17 -25.17 -1.94 -29.17
C SER A 17 -24.13 -1.58 -28.11
N LEU A 18 -24.38 -0.48 -27.39
CA LEU A 18 -23.70 -0.25 -26.13
C LEU A 18 -24.17 -1.36 -25.18
N PRO A 19 -23.29 -2.24 -24.65
CA PRO A 19 -23.56 -2.76 -23.32
C PRO A 19 -23.31 -1.59 -22.38
N SER A 20 -24.38 -0.84 -22.15
CA SER A 20 -24.56 -0.09 -20.93
C SER A 20 -24.25 -1.02 -19.76
N GLY A 21 -23.50 -0.51 -18.79
CA GLY A 21 -23.69 -0.95 -17.41
C GLY A 21 -22.55 -1.76 -16.84
N PHE A 22 -21.73 -1.02 -16.09
CA PHE A 22 -20.98 -1.49 -14.93
C PHE A 22 -19.74 -2.35 -15.27
N ALA A 23 -18.61 -1.65 -15.45
CA ALA A 23 -17.35 -2.15 -14.88
C ALA A 23 -17.69 -2.65 -13.47
N SER A 24 -17.32 -3.90 -13.17
CA SER A 24 -17.61 -4.56 -11.90
C SER A 24 -16.99 -3.77 -10.75
N PHE A 25 -17.69 -2.72 -10.32
CA PHE A 25 -17.45 -2.04 -9.07
C PHE A 25 -17.84 -3.06 -8.03
N SER A 26 -16.88 -3.91 -7.67
CA SER A 26 -17.04 -4.89 -6.61
C SER A 26 -17.47 -4.13 -5.37
N SER A 27 -18.76 -4.18 -5.07
CA SER A 27 -19.38 -3.58 -3.89
C SER A 27 -18.92 -4.25 -2.60
N LYS A 28 -18.02 -5.25 -2.70
CA LYS A 28 -17.28 -5.76 -1.55
C LYS A 28 -16.53 -4.60 -0.94
N SER A 29 -17.00 -4.14 0.22
CA SER A 29 -16.26 -3.25 1.09
C SER A 29 -14.85 -3.80 1.24
N ASN A 30 -13.86 -2.98 0.91
CA ASN A 30 -12.47 -3.37 1.04
C ASN A 30 -12.23 -3.84 2.49
N PRO A 31 -11.62 -5.03 2.72
CA PRO A 31 -11.32 -5.53 4.06
C PRO A 31 -10.10 -4.81 4.66
N TYR A 32 -9.99 -3.50 4.40
CA TYR A 32 -8.92 -2.66 4.91
C TYR A 32 -9.44 -1.95 6.15
N LEU A 33 -8.71 -2.12 7.24
CA LEU A 33 -9.00 -1.43 8.49
C LEU A 33 -8.80 0.08 8.28
N VAL A 34 -9.80 0.88 8.64
CA VAL A 34 -9.78 2.34 8.45
C VAL A 34 -8.80 3.02 9.42
N LYS A 35 -8.54 2.39 10.57
CA LYS A 35 -7.57 2.82 11.57
C LYS A 35 -6.49 1.77 11.75
N VAL A 36 -5.42 1.91 10.97
CA VAL A 36 -4.28 1.00 11.03
C VAL A 36 -3.42 1.35 12.25
N GLY A 37 -3.27 0.40 13.17
CA GLY A 37 -2.33 0.53 14.29
C GLY A 37 -0.88 0.27 13.86
N ILE A 38 0.09 0.72 14.65
CA ILE A 38 1.50 0.28 14.52
C ILE A 38 1.64 -1.26 14.50
N PRO A 39 0.98 -2.03 15.40
CA PRO A 39 1.20 -3.48 15.45
C PRO A 39 0.62 -4.17 14.21
N GLU A 40 -0.56 -3.75 13.77
CA GLU A 40 -1.19 -4.24 12.55
C GLU A 40 -0.36 -3.91 11.30
N PHE A 41 0.17 -2.68 11.23
CA PHE A 41 1.04 -2.27 10.13
C PHE A 41 2.29 -3.16 10.05
N LEU A 42 2.97 -3.38 11.17
CA LEU A 42 4.20 -4.17 11.19
C LEU A 42 3.95 -5.65 10.94
N ASN A 43 2.83 -6.20 11.42
CA ASN A 43 2.38 -7.55 11.07
C ASN A 43 2.11 -7.69 9.56
N GLY A 44 1.45 -6.70 8.95
CA GLY A 44 1.24 -6.67 7.50
C GLY A 44 2.54 -6.55 6.68
N VAL A 45 3.56 -5.88 7.20
CA VAL A 45 4.90 -5.83 6.58
C VAL A 45 5.62 -7.18 6.67
N GLY A 46 5.48 -7.85 7.81
CA GLY A 46 6.08 -9.14 8.12
C GLY A 46 7.61 -9.08 8.17
N LYS A 47 8.25 -10.23 7.87
CA LYS A 47 9.72 -10.39 7.78
C LYS A 47 10.45 -10.05 9.09
N GLY A 48 9.82 -10.36 10.24
CA GLY A 48 10.42 -10.22 11.57
C GLY A 48 10.46 -8.79 12.13
N VAL A 49 9.86 -7.82 11.43
CA VAL A 49 9.77 -6.42 11.93
C VAL A 49 8.80 -6.33 13.12
N GLU A 50 7.91 -7.30 13.29
CA GLU A 50 6.98 -7.46 14.43
C GLU A 50 7.68 -7.44 15.79
N THR A 51 8.92 -7.94 15.87
CA THR A 51 9.71 -7.94 17.12
C THR A 51 10.08 -6.53 17.62
N HIS A 52 9.89 -5.49 16.79
CA HIS A 52 10.18 -4.10 17.13
C HIS A 52 8.94 -3.27 17.45
N VAL A 53 7.76 -3.89 17.54
CA VAL A 53 6.49 -3.22 17.85
C VAL A 53 6.59 -2.46 19.18
N GLU A 54 6.99 -3.12 20.26
CA GLU A 54 7.05 -2.54 21.61
C GLU A 54 7.93 -1.27 21.67
N LYS A 55 9.08 -1.30 21.00
CA LYS A 55 10.01 -0.15 20.92
C LYS A 55 9.42 1.01 20.11
N LEU A 56 8.69 0.70 19.04
CA LEU A 56 8.07 1.70 18.17
C LEU A 56 6.84 2.32 18.82
N GLU A 57 6.03 1.53 19.53
CA GLU A 57 4.90 2.03 20.31
C GLU A 57 5.35 2.91 21.47
N SER A 58 6.40 2.52 22.21
CA SER A 58 6.89 3.30 23.35
C SER A 58 7.44 4.68 22.94
N GLU A 59 8.20 4.77 21.84
CA GLU A 59 8.82 6.04 21.42
C GLU A 59 7.91 6.89 20.54
N ILE A 60 7.21 6.27 19.58
CA ILE A 60 6.44 6.99 18.56
C ILE A 60 4.98 7.12 19.02
N GLY A 61 4.41 6.04 19.55
CA GLY A 61 3.02 5.89 20.01
C GLY A 61 1.98 5.92 18.90
N ASP A 62 2.08 6.91 18.02
CA ASP A 62 1.08 7.23 17.01
C ASP A 62 1.51 6.79 15.61
N PHE A 63 0.61 6.12 14.89
CA PHE A 63 0.87 5.65 13.54
C PHE A 63 1.16 6.79 12.57
N SER A 64 0.49 7.94 12.75
CA SER A 64 0.74 9.14 11.94
C SER A 64 2.19 9.61 12.04
N LYS A 65 2.77 9.56 13.25
CA LYS A 65 4.17 9.91 13.48
C LYS A 65 5.10 8.89 12.83
N LEU A 66 4.77 7.59 12.84
CA LEU A 66 5.53 6.55 12.14
C LEU A 66 5.66 6.83 10.64
N LEU A 67 4.59 7.27 9.97
CA LEU A 67 4.60 7.60 8.53
C LEU A 67 5.50 8.80 8.16
N VAL A 68 5.79 9.66 9.13
CA VAL A 68 6.65 10.84 8.96
C VAL A 68 8.08 10.59 9.47
N THR A 69 8.27 9.56 10.30
CA THR A 69 9.59 9.26 10.87
C THR A 69 10.65 8.99 9.81
N ARG A 70 11.88 9.41 10.15
CA ARG A 70 13.07 9.25 9.30
C ARG A 70 14.05 8.25 9.92
N THR A 71 14.99 7.79 9.10
CA THR A 71 15.96 6.72 9.45
C THR A 71 16.75 6.99 10.73
N LEU A 72 17.10 8.26 11.03
CA LEU A 72 17.87 8.60 12.23
C LEU A 72 17.13 8.26 13.52
N LYS A 73 15.81 8.51 13.61
CA LYS A 73 15.02 8.13 14.77
C LYS A 73 14.96 6.61 14.93
N LEU A 74 14.71 5.89 13.84
CA LEU A 74 14.69 4.42 13.84
C LEU A 74 16.07 3.81 14.19
N LYS A 75 17.18 4.49 13.84
CA LYS A 75 18.53 4.08 14.21
C LYS A 75 18.78 4.24 15.71
N LYS A 76 18.32 5.33 16.32
CA LYS A 76 18.44 5.57 17.76
C LYS A 76 17.71 4.50 18.59
N LEU A 77 16.61 3.96 18.06
CA LEU A 77 15.85 2.85 18.66
C LEU A 77 16.54 1.47 18.56
N GLY A 78 17.74 1.40 17.96
CA GLY A 78 18.47 0.14 17.81
C GLY A 78 17.87 -0.82 16.78
N ILE A 79 17.00 -0.35 15.87
CA ILE A 79 16.39 -1.20 14.83
C ILE A 79 17.46 -1.53 13.77
N PRO A 80 17.67 -2.80 13.39
CA PRO A 80 18.62 -3.19 12.35
C PRO A 80 18.36 -2.52 10.99
N CYS A 81 19.42 -2.30 10.21
CA CYS A 81 19.36 -1.59 8.93
C CYS A 81 18.36 -2.21 7.93
N LYS A 82 18.29 -3.55 7.88
CA LYS A 82 17.34 -4.29 7.03
C LYS A 82 15.89 -3.94 7.37
N HIS A 83 15.54 -3.95 8.66
CA HIS A 83 14.19 -3.62 9.13
C HIS A 83 13.86 -2.14 8.94
N ARG A 84 14.81 -1.22 9.19
CA ARG A 84 14.60 0.21 8.90
C ARG A 84 14.24 0.47 7.43
N LYS A 85 14.94 -0.19 6.49
CA LYS A 85 14.65 -0.09 5.05
C LYS A 85 13.26 -0.63 4.72
N LEU A 86 12.84 -1.74 5.33
CA LEU A 86 11.50 -2.30 5.13
C LEU A 86 10.42 -1.35 5.64
N ILE A 87 10.54 -0.84 6.86
CA ILE A 87 9.58 0.11 7.45
C ILE A 87 9.44 1.34 6.53
N LEU A 88 10.55 1.95 6.11
CA LEU A 88 10.51 3.13 5.24
C LEU A 88 9.91 2.83 3.85
N LYS A 89 10.17 1.64 3.31
CA LYS A 89 9.58 1.22 2.02
C LYS A 89 8.06 1.08 2.13
N TYR A 90 7.57 0.42 3.17
CA TYR A 90 6.13 0.16 3.33
C TYR A 90 5.35 1.38 3.82
N THR A 91 5.94 2.24 4.65
CA THR A 91 5.33 3.53 5.03
C THR A 91 5.15 4.43 3.80
N HIS A 92 6.13 4.46 2.89
CA HIS A 92 5.99 5.20 1.64
C HIS A 92 4.89 4.62 0.75
N LYS A 93 4.83 3.30 0.58
CA LYS A 93 3.73 2.64 -0.17
C LYS A 93 2.35 2.92 0.44
N TYR A 94 2.27 2.94 1.77
CA TYR A 94 1.05 3.27 2.49
C TYR A 94 0.60 4.71 2.22
N ARG A 95 1.53 5.67 2.25
CA ARG A 95 1.25 7.09 1.92
C ARG A 95 0.76 7.28 0.48
N LEU A 96 1.26 6.48 -0.45
CA LEU A 96 0.83 6.49 -1.85
C LEU A 96 -0.46 5.71 -2.10
N GLY A 97 -1.00 5.02 -1.09
CA GLY A 97 -2.19 4.17 -1.23
C GLY A 97 -1.98 2.87 -2.03
N LEU A 98 -0.73 2.55 -2.39
CA LEU A 98 -0.38 1.36 -3.18
C LEU A 98 -0.45 0.06 -2.38
N TRP A 99 -0.40 0.17 -1.06
CA TRP A 99 -0.42 -0.96 -0.15
C TRP A 99 -1.11 -0.59 1.15
N ARG A 100 -1.90 -1.52 1.70
CA ARG A 100 -2.48 -1.43 3.03
C ARG A 100 -2.36 -2.78 3.73
N PRO A 101 -2.16 -2.79 5.06
CA PRO A 101 -2.28 -4.02 5.83
C PRO A 101 -3.67 -4.61 5.61
N ARG A 102 -3.70 -5.91 5.34
CA ARG A 102 -4.95 -6.63 5.26
C ARG A 102 -5.29 -7.02 6.69
N ALA A 103 -6.51 -6.71 7.15
CA ALA A 103 -7.02 -7.31 8.36
C ALA A 103 -7.13 -8.81 8.07
N GLU A 104 -6.21 -9.63 8.58
CA GLU A 104 -6.45 -11.07 8.55
C GLU A 104 -7.74 -11.32 9.35
N PRO A 105 -8.74 -12.03 8.79
CA PRO A 105 -9.85 -12.48 9.60
C PRO A 105 -9.26 -13.38 10.68
N VAL A 106 -9.45 -13.01 11.95
CA VAL A 106 -9.12 -13.90 13.06
C VAL A 106 -9.82 -15.22 12.74
N LYS A 107 -9.03 -16.26 12.45
CA LYS A 107 -9.58 -17.59 12.17
C LYS A 107 -10.32 -18.01 13.44
N ALA A 108 -11.64 -18.09 13.33
CA ALA A 108 -12.52 -18.63 14.37
C ALA A 108 -12.22 -20.11 14.61
#